data_AF-A0A6B3EQS6-F1
#
_entry.id   AF-A0A6B3EQS6-F1
#
_cell.length_a   1.000
_cell.length_b   1.000
_cell.length_c   1.000
_cell.angle_alpha   90.00
_cell.angle_beta   90.00
_cell.angle_gamma   90.00
#
_symmetry.space_group_name_H-M   'P 1'
#
loop_
_entity.id
_entity.type
_entity.pdbx_description
1 polymer ?
#
loop_
_entity_poly.entity_id
_entity_poly.type
_entity_poly.pdbx_seq_one_letter_code
_entity_poly.pdbx_strand_id
1 'polypeptide(L)'
;LDGKDKKKPKVKDISDQAVAPGEVEVSVRNATATDQLALVPERAGTIAQQLLSKDFARTTADQTHTGSEDKTEVRYPGGDAEADAQSVAKALKIPLRRVKESADVTGV
;
A
#
# COMPACT_ATOMS: atom_id res chain seq x y z
N LEU A 1 -10.97 3.66 36.83
CA LEU A 1 -9.69 3.96 36.14
C LEU A 1 -10.06 4.64 34.84
N ASP A 2 -10.39 5.93 34.90
CA ASP A 2 -10.99 6.66 33.79
C ASP A 2 -9.96 7.40 32.94
N GLY A 3 -10.17 7.34 31.62
CA GLY A 3 -9.79 8.41 30.70
C GLY A 3 -8.48 8.22 29.95
N LYS A 4 -8.58 7.73 28.70
CA LYS A 4 -8.28 8.53 27.50
C LYS A 4 -8.41 7.65 26.26
N ASP A 5 -9.60 7.66 25.68
CA ASP A 5 -9.81 7.48 24.25
C ASP A 5 -8.94 8.52 23.52
N LYS A 6 -7.68 8.17 23.26
CA LYS A 6 -6.82 8.92 22.33
C LYS A 6 -7.46 8.76 20.96
N LYS A 7 -8.36 9.69 20.63
CA LYS A 7 -8.99 9.85 19.32
C LYS A 7 -7.86 9.84 18.29
N LYS A 8 -7.71 8.70 17.60
CA LYS A 8 -6.66 8.54 16.56
C LYS A 8 -6.81 9.70 15.58
N PRO A 9 -5.73 10.41 15.22
CA PRO A 9 -5.82 11.49 14.26
C PRO A 9 -6.49 10.97 12.99
N LYS A 10 -7.50 11.71 12.49
CA LYS A 10 -8.05 11.43 11.17
C LYS A 10 -6.95 11.73 10.16
N VAL A 11 -6.51 10.70 9.45
CA VAL A 11 -5.65 10.87 8.26
C VAL A 11 -6.44 11.75 7.29
N LYS A 12 -5.83 12.86 6.86
CA LYS A 12 -6.44 13.75 5.88
C LYS A 12 -6.37 13.07 4.53
N ASP A 13 -7.48 13.12 3.81
CA ASP A 13 -7.55 12.62 2.45
C ASP A 13 -6.97 13.70 1.52
N ILE A 14 -5.82 13.40 0.93
CA ILE A 14 -5.09 14.25 -0.01
C ILE A 14 -4.83 13.53 -1.35
N SER A 15 -5.56 12.45 -1.64
CA SER A 15 -5.35 11.69 -2.88
C SER A 15 -5.58 12.50 -4.14
N ASP A 16 -6.36 13.59 -4.05
CA ASP A 16 -6.64 14.48 -5.18
C ASP A 16 -5.41 15.33 -5.57
N GLN A 17 -4.37 15.32 -4.73
CA GLN A 17 -3.07 15.94 -4.99
C GLN A 17 -2.06 14.95 -5.61
N ALA A 18 -2.45 13.69 -5.80
CA ALA A 18 -1.60 12.67 -6.39
C ALA A 18 -1.27 13.02 -7.85
N VAL A 19 -0.14 12.49 -8.35
CA VAL A 19 0.12 12.51 -9.79
C VAL A 19 -0.89 11.62 -10.52
N ALA A 20 -0.89 11.67 -11.86
CA ALA A 20 -1.77 10.81 -12.65
C ALA A 20 -1.49 9.33 -12.30
N PRO A 21 -2.51 8.45 -12.18
CA PRO A 21 -2.32 7.05 -11.81
C PRO A 21 -1.25 6.31 -12.63
N GLY A 22 -1.16 6.60 -13.93
CA GLY A 22 -0.18 6.00 -14.84
C GLY A 22 1.26 6.45 -14.63
N GLU A 23 1.48 7.50 -13.82
CA GLU A 23 2.79 8.01 -13.44
C GLU A 23 3.21 7.53 -12.05
N VAL A 24 2.29 7.00 -11.25
CA VAL A 24 2.60 6.43 -9.94
C VAL A 24 3.26 5.06 -10.11
N GLU A 25 4.51 4.96 -9.69
CA GLU A 25 5.23 3.69 -9.64
C GLU A 25 4.81 2.90 -8.39
N VAL A 26 4.30 1.70 -8.60
CA VAL A 26 3.75 0.86 -7.53
C VAL A 26 4.41 -0.51 -7.56
N SER A 27 4.98 -0.92 -6.44
CA SER A 27 5.48 -2.28 -6.23
C SER A 27 4.53 -3.04 -5.30
N VAL A 28 4.00 -4.16 -5.77
CA VAL A 28 3.06 -5.00 -5.01
C VAL A 28 3.81 -6.21 -4.44
N ARG A 29 4.00 -6.23 -3.11
CA ARG A 29 4.64 -7.35 -2.40
C ARG A 29 3.64 -8.30 -1.76
N ASN A 30 3.92 -9.59 -1.86
CA ASN A 30 3.16 -10.63 -1.16
C ASN A 30 3.83 -11.03 0.16
N ALA A 31 3.27 -10.54 1.27
CA ALA A 31 3.75 -10.82 2.63
C ALA A 31 2.79 -11.74 3.41
N THR A 32 2.08 -12.66 2.74
CA THR A 32 1.15 -13.60 3.42
C THR A 32 1.85 -14.81 4.05
N ALA A 33 3.12 -15.05 3.71
CA ALA A 33 3.88 -16.16 4.29
C ALA A 33 4.21 -15.84 5.75
N THR A 34 4.13 -16.85 6.61
CA THR A 34 4.57 -16.78 8.01
C THR A 34 5.48 -17.96 8.31
N ASP A 35 6.08 -18.01 9.51
CA ASP A 35 6.89 -19.17 9.93
C ASP A 35 6.11 -20.49 9.93
N GLN A 36 4.77 -20.42 9.98
CA GLN A 36 3.87 -21.58 10.08
C GLN A 36 3.05 -21.82 8.81
N LEU A 37 2.95 -20.82 7.91
CA LEU A 37 2.07 -20.85 6.74
C LEU A 37 2.84 -20.51 5.48
N ALA A 38 2.64 -21.34 4.45
CA ALA A 38 3.18 -21.08 3.12
C ALA A 38 2.57 -19.80 2.52
N LEU A 39 3.34 -19.17 1.64
CA LEU A 39 2.90 -18.05 0.84
C LEU A 39 1.65 -18.41 0.00
N VAL A 40 0.65 -17.52 -0.04
CA VAL A 40 -0.47 -17.66 -0.98
C VAL A 40 0.03 -17.34 -2.39
N PRO A 41 -0.02 -18.27 -3.35
CA PRO A 41 0.51 -18.04 -4.70
C PRO A 41 -0.29 -16.96 -5.45
N GLU A 42 0.35 -16.31 -6.43
CA GLU A 42 -0.26 -15.34 -7.37
C GLU A 42 -0.93 -14.10 -6.75
N ARG A 43 -0.84 -13.89 -5.43
CA ARG A 43 -1.51 -12.78 -4.76
C ARG A 43 -1.03 -11.41 -5.25
N ALA A 44 0.28 -11.22 -5.34
CA ALA A 44 0.88 -9.97 -5.83
C ALA A 44 0.48 -9.69 -7.29
N GLY A 45 0.57 -10.71 -8.16
CA GLY A 45 0.15 -10.59 -9.56
C GLY A 45 -1.32 -10.22 -9.71
N THR A 46 -2.21 -10.84 -8.93
CA THR A 46 -3.65 -10.52 -8.95
C THR A 46 -3.92 -9.06 -8.60
N ILE A 47 -3.26 -8.54 -7.56
CA ILE A 47 -3.43 -7.14 -7.15
C ILE A 47 -2.79 -6.18 -8.16
N ALA A 48 -1.64 -6.54 -8.73
CA ALA A 48 -1.00 -5.75 -9.79
C ALA A 48 -1.93 -5.61 -11.00
N GLN A 49 -2.59 -6.68 -11.43
CA GLN A 49 -3.58 -6.63 -12.51
C GLN A 49 -4.80 -5.76 -12.17
N GLN A 50 -5.25 -5.76 -10.91
CA GLN A 50 -6.33 -4.87 -10.47
C GLN A 50 -5.93 -3.40 -10.53
N LEU A 51 -4.67 -3.06 -10.20
CA LEU A 51 -4.14 -1.70 -10.29
C LEU A 51 -3.93 -1.26 -11.75
N LEU A 52 -3.40 -2.14 -12.60
CA LEU A 52 -3.28 -1.89 -14.04
C LEU A 52 -4.65 -1.61 -14.68
N SER A 53 -5.69 -2.32 -14.25
CA SER A 53 -7.08 -2.09 -14.70
C SER A 53 -7.68 -0.76 -14.20
N LYS A 54 -6.98 -0.05 -13.31
CA LYS A 54 -7.35 1.25 -12.73
C LYS A 54 -6.38 2.36 -13.14
N ASP A 55 -5.74 2.18 -14.29
CA ASP A 55 -4.80 3.12 -14.91
C ASP A 55 -3.45 3.28 -14.20
N PHE A 56 -3.12 2.45 -13.20
CA PHE A 56 -1.78 2.43 -12.59
C PHE A 56 -0.79 1.65 -13.46
N ALA A 57 -0.45 2.22 -14.62
CA ALA A 57 0.35 1.59 -15.68
C ALA A 57 1.75 1.15 -15.22
N ARG A 58 2.34 1.81 -14.22
CA ARG A 58 3.67 1.48 -13.66
C ARG A 58 3.58 0.58 -12.43
N THR A 59 2.62 -0.33 -12.41
CA THR A 59 2.51 -1.33 -11.34
C THR A 59 3.35 -2.56 -11.68
N THR A 60 4.18 -2.98 -10.73
CA THR A 60 4.96 -4.22 -10.80
C THR A 60 4.58 -5.16 -9.65
N ALA A 61 4.60 -6.46 -9.90
CA ALA A 61 4.49 -7.46 -8.84
C ALA A 61 5.90 -7.80 -8.36
N ASP A 62 6.18 -7.48 -7.10
CA ASP A 62 7.45 -7.82 -6.45
C ASP A 62 7.53 -9.34 -6.28
N GLN A 63 8.59 -9.93 -6.83
CA GLN A 63 8.88 -11.37 -6.72
C GLN A 63 9.65 -11.70 -5.45
N THR A 64 10.04 -10.70 -4.66
CA THR A 64 10.65 -10.94 -3.36
C THR A 64 9.59 -11.37 -2.35
N HIS A 65 9.80 -12.56 -1.79
CA HIS A 65 8.94 -13.13 -0.74
C HIS A 65 9.44 -12.67 0.63
N THR A 66 9.48 -11.36 0.86
CA THR A 66 10.02 -10.76 2.08
C THR A 66 8.92 -10.21 2.98
N GLY A 67 9.07 -10.46 4.29
CA GLY A 67 8.15 -9.98 5.31
C GLY A 67 6.93 -10.87 5.53
N SER A 68 6.26 -10.61 6.65
CA SER A 68 5.02 -11.26 7.08
C SER A 68 4.12 -10.17 7.62
N GLU A 69 3.00 -9.90 6.96
CA GLU A 69 2.06 -8.86 7.34
C GLU A 69 0.67 -9.45 7.58
N ASP A 70 0.10 -9.19 8.75
CA ASP A 70 -1.24 -9.67 9.10
C ASP A 70 -2.35 -9.04 8.23
N LYS A 71 -2.07 -7.88 7.63
CA LYS A 71 -3.04 -7.04 6.92
C LYS A 71 -2.43 -6.39 5.70
N THR A 72 -3.28 -6.06 4.73
CA THR A 72 -2.88 -5.24 3.58
C THR A 72 -2.61 -3.80 4.00
N GLU A 73 -1.42 -3.31 3.69
CA GLU A 73 -0.96 -1.96 3.98
C GLU A 73 -0.35 -1.35 2.71
N VAL A 74 -0.38 -0.02 2.60
CA VAL A 74 0.27 0.72 1.52
C VAL A 74 1.41 1.51 2.14
N ARG A 75 2.65 1.26 1.69
CA ARG A 75 3.86 1.92 2.21
C ARG A 75 4.39 2.94 1.20
N TYR A 76 4.94 4.05 1.68
CA TYR A 76 5.51 5.10 0.85
C TYR A 76 6.76 5.75 1.50
N PRO A 77 7.69 6.31 0.71
CA PRO A 77 8.98 6.83 1.20
C PRO A 77 8.90 8.20 1.93
N GLY A 78 7.71 8.70 2.25
CA GLY A 78 7.50 10.03 2.83
C GLY A 78 7.29 11.13 1.79
N GLY A 79 7.18 12.38 2.25
CA GLY A 79 7.05 13.57 1.39
C GLY A 79 5.79 13.55 0.50
N ASP A 80 5.95 13.98 -0.75
CA ASP A 80 4.85 14.12 -1.71
C ASP A 80 4.24 12.77 -2.14
N ALA A 81 4.94 11.66 -1.89
CA ALA A 81 4.46 10.31 -2.21
C ALA A 81 3.26 9.86 -1.34
N GLU A 82 2.90 10.60 -0.29
CA GLU A 82 1.71 10.30 0.50
C GLU A 82 0.44 10.38 -0.35
N ALA A 83 0.31 11.41 -1.19
CA ALA A 83 -0.87 11.59 -2.02
C ALA A 83 -1.06 10.41 -2.99
N ASP A 84 0.03 9.97 -3.61
CA ASP A 84 0.06 8.82 -4.51
C ASP A 84 -0.33 7.53 -3.79
N ALA A 85 0.22 7.30 -2.59
CA ALA A 85 -0.12 6.15 -1.76
C ALA A 85 -1.60 6.14 -1.35
N GLN A 86 -2.17 7.30 -1.04
CA GLN A 86 -3.60 7.42 -0.76
C GLN A 86 -4.47 7.14 -2.00
N SER A 87 -4.04 7.56 -3.18
CA SER A 87 -4.70 7.24 -4.46
C SER A 87 -4.75 5.73 -4.71
N VAL A 88 -3.61 5.03 -4.54
CA VAL A 88 -3.54 3.56 -4.62
C VAL A 88 -4.44 2.89 -3.58
N ALA A 89 -4.44 3.38 -2.34
CA ALA A 89 -5.30 2.84 -1.28
C ALA A 89 -6.79 2.98 -1.63
N LYS A 90 -7.21 4.13 -2.17
CA LYS A 90 -8.59 4.34 -2.64
C LYS A 90 -8.94 3.38 -3.78
N ALA A 91 -8.06 3.23 -4.76
CA ALA A 91 -8.22 2.35 -5.90
C ALA A 91 -8.51 0.89 -5.47
N LEU A 92 -7.82 0.44 -4.42
CA LEU A 92 -7.95 -0.90 -3.82
C LEU A 92 -8.97 -1.00 -2.67
N LYS A 93 -9.66 0.11 -2.32
CA LYS A 93 -10.59 0.21 -1.18
C LYS A 93 -9.94 -0.14 0.17
N ILE A 94 -8.66 0.19 0.31
CA ILE A 94 -7.90 0.06 1.56
C ILE A 94 -8.15 1.32 2.41
N PRO A 95 -8.44 1.19 3.71
CA PRO A 95 -8.63 2.36 4.57
C PRO A 95 -7.36 3.21 4.68
N LEU A 96 -7.44 4.54 4.59
CA LEU A 96 -6.28 5.45 4.66
C LEU A 96 -5.41 5.28 5.92
N ARG A 97 -5.96 4.75 7.01
CA ARG A 97 -5.18 4.43 8.23
C ARG A 97 -4.12 3.33 8.02
N ARG A 98 -4.18 2.62 6.89
CA ARG A 98 -3.25 1.60 6.41
C ARG A 98 -2.20 2.15 5.44
N VAL A 99 -2.29 3.42 5.09
CA VAL A 99 -1.24 4.13 4.38
C VAL A 99 -0.19 4.53 5.42
N LYS A 100 1.05 4.07 5.24
CA LYS A 100 2.14 4.16 6.21
C LYS A 100 3.40 4.67 5.55
N GLU A 101 3.96 5.73 6.11
CA GLU A 101 5.32 6.12 5.78
C GLU A 101 6.29 5.03 6.23
N SER A 102 7.22 4.64 5.35
CA SER A 102 8.23 3.63 5.64
C SER A 102 9.46 3.90 4.78
N ALA A 103 10.62 3.98 5.44
CA ALA A 103 11.92 4.10 4.78
C ALA A 103 12.36 2.81 4.06
N ASP A 104 11.64 1.71 4.27
CA ASP A 104 11.89 0.43 3.59
C ASP A 104 11.45 0.45 2.12
N VAL A 105 10.71 1.50 1.72
CA VAL A 105 10.38 1.77 0.31
C VAL A 105 11.55 2.55 -0.30
N THR A 106 12.58 1.82 -0.70
CA THR A 106 13.69 2.38 -1.48
C THR A 106 13.42 2.20 -2.96
N GLY A 107 13.16 3.29 -3.67
CA GLY A 107 13.22 3.39 -5.14
C GLY A 107 12.41 2.33 -5.90
N VAL A 108 11.20 2.71 -6.32
CA VAL A 108 10.48 2.02 -7.41
C VAL A 108 11.04 2.44 -8.76
#